data_AF-A0A2R7Y6W6-F1
#
_entry.id   AF-A0A2R7Y6W6-F1
#
_cell.length_a   1.000
_cell.length_b   1.000
_cell.length_c   1.000
_cell.angle_alpha   90.00
_cell.angle_beta   90.00
_cell.angle_gamma   90.00
#
_symmetry.space_group_name_H-M   'P 1'
#
loop_
_entity.id
_entity.type
_entity.pdbx_description
1 polymer ?
#
loop_
_entity_poly.entity_id
_entity_poly.type
_entity_poly.pdbx_seq_one_letter_code
_entity_poly.pdbx_strand_id
1 'polypeptide(L)'
;MSWDAIESLNSELTRINEDLMYETASSFVFTLSSSIVLKSLGYGDYFKEVLQIVKLLAGDLAIYLTTNKYINGLATELSKYAKKLWEVDFDDYELLQLIYDLLDLKKKVELNEADMETSKNLLSKLVSLLGIDVEKTNVIKGIFNNPRPELVLQFAATAFVVSVGGLDGDKFLKD
;
A
#
# COMPACT_ATOMS: atom_id res chain seq x y z
N MET A 1 28.69 21.38 -18.48
CA MET A 1 28.02 20.07 -18.44
C MET A 1 27.16 19.99 -19.69
N SER A 2 27.33 18.99 -20.55
CA SER A 2 26.51 18.85 -21.77
C SER A 2 25.10 18.39 -21.41
N TRP A 3 24.12 18.71 -22.25
CA TRP A 3 22.75 18.26 -22.09
C TRP A 3 22.64 16.72 -22.04
N ASP A 4 23.42 16.02 -22.86
CA ASP A 4 23.50 14.55 -22.87
C ASP A 4 23.94 13.96 -21.52
N ALA A 5 24.84 14.65 -20.79
CA ALA A 5 25.29 14.21 -19.47
C ALA A 5 24.20 14.39 -18.41
N ILE A 6 23.36 15.42 -18.54
CA ILE A 6 22.22 15.67 -17.65
C ILE A 6 21.12 14.64 -17.91
N GLU A 7 20.81 14.33 -19.16
CA GLU A 7 19.83 13.29 -19.52
C GLU A 7 20.28 11.90 -19.05
N SER A 8 21.55 11.56 -19.22
CA SER A 8 22.10 10.29 -18.73
C SER A 8 21.99 10.16 -17.21
N LEU A 9 22.33 11.21 -16.46
CA LEU A 9 22.21 11.20 -14.99
C LEU A 9 20.75 11.09 -14.53
N ASN A 10 19.83 11.79 -15.18
CA ASN A 10 18.40 11.72 -14.85
C ASN A 10 17.81 10.33 -15.12
N SER A 11 18.23 9.68 -16.22
CA SER A 11 17.84 8.31 -16.54
C SER A 11 18.35 7.32 -15.49
N GLU A 12 19.61 7.46 -15.08
CA GLU A 12 20.21 6.58 -14.06
C GLU A 12 19.58 6.78 -12.68
N LEU A 13 19.30 8.03 -12.28
CA LEU A 13 18.59 8.33 -11.03
C LEU A 13 17.17 7.78 -11.02
N THR A 14 16.45 7.86 -12.16
CA THR A 14 15.13 7.26 -12.30
C THR A 14 15.19 5.76 -12.07
N ARG A 15 16.14 5.07 -12.73
CA ARG A 15 16.31 3.62 -12.56
C ARG A 15 16.62 3.22 -11.12
N ILE A 16 17.54 3.92 -10.45
CA ILE A 16 17.89 3.64 -9.05
C ILE A 16 16.67 3.81 -8.13
N ASN A 17 15.86 4.85 -8.35
CA ASN A 17 14.66 5.08 -7.57
C ASN A 17 13.62 3.97 -7.80
N GLU A 18 13.47 3.51 -9.05
CA GLU A 18 12.60 2.39 -9.38
C GLU A 18 13.05 1.10 -8.70
N ASP A 19 14.32 0.72 -8.80
CA ASP A 19 14.86 -0.48 -8.17
C ASP A 19 14.60 -0.45 -6.65
N LEU A 20 14.84 0.71 -6.01
CA LEU A 20 14.58 0.91 -4.58
C LEU A 20 13.10 0.72 -4.21
N MET A 21 12.16 1.13 -5.07
CA MET A 21 10.73 0.94 -4.84
C MET A 21 10.35 -0.54 -4.79
N TYR A 22 10.82 -1.35 -5.74
CA TYR A 22 10.52 -2.80 -5.75
C TYR A 22 11.27 -3.55 -4.65
N GLU A 23 12.49 -3.14 -4.31
CA GLU A 23 13.21 -3.67 -3.14
C GLU A 23 12.48 -3.35 -1.83
N THR A 24 11.89 -2.16 -1.70
CA THR A 24 11.06 -1.78 -0.54
C THR A 24 9.83 -2.69 -0.44
N ALA A 25 9.17 -2.97 -1.57
CA ALA A 25 8.03 -3.90 -1.61
C ALA A 25 8.43 -5.33 -1.20
N SER A 26 9.57 -5.84 -1.71
CA SER A 26 10.10 -7.15 -1.29
C SER A 26 10.41 -7.19 0.21
N SER A 27 11.08 -6.14 0.72
CA SER A 27 11.43 -6.02 2.13
C SER A 27 10.18 -5.94 3.01
N PHE A 28 9.14 -5.24 2.57
CA PHE A 28 7.86 -5.12 3.27
C PHE A 28 7.20 -6.49 3.45
N VAL A 29 7.03 -7.24 2.35
CA VAL A 29 6.39 -8.56 2.39
C VAL A 29 7.18 -9.53 3.26
N PHE A 30 8.50 -9.60 3.05
CA PHE A 30 9.37 -10.49 3.84
C PHE A 30 9.32 -10.16 5.35
N THR A 31 9.39 -8.87 5.69
CA THR A 31 9.36 -8.43 7.09
C THR A 31 7.99 -8.67 7.73
N LEU A 32 6.90 -8.45 6.98
CA LEU A 32 5.54 -8.74 7.41
C LEU A 32 5.36 -10.24 7.68
N SER A 33 5.76 -11.10 6.74
CA SER A 33 5.72 -12.56 6.87
C SER A 33 6.50 -13.03 8.10
N SER A 34 7.73 -12.52 8.27
CA SER A 34 8.56 -12.78 9.44
C SER A 34 7.87 -12.36 10.75
N SER A 35 7.22 -11.19 10.77
CA SER A 35 6.48 -10.70 11.94
C SER A 35 5.29 -11.62 12.28
N ILE A 36 4.56 -12.11 11.28
CA ILE A 36 3.43 -13.01 11.45
C ILE A 36 3.90 -14.36 12.03
N VAL A 37 5.05 -14.88 11.56
CA VAL A 37 5.68 -16.08 12.14
C VAL A 37 6.07 -15.86 13.61
N LEU A 38 6.68 -14.73 13.96
CA LEU A 38 7.01 -14.43 15.36
C LEU A 38 5.76 -14.40 16.24
N LYS A 39 4.69 -13.77 15.74
CA LYS A 39 3.40 -13.72 16.44
C LYS A 39 2.80 -15.12 16.63
N SER A 40 2.82 -15.97 15.61
CA SER A 40 2.24 -17.31 15.65
C SER A 40 2.99 -18.26 16.59
N LEU A 41 4.30 -18.07 16.72
CA LEU A 41 5.16 -18.80 17.68
C LEU A 41 5.06 -18.27 19.12
N GLY A 42 4.28 -17.21 19.36
CA GLY A 42 4.09 -16.62 20.70
C GLY A 42 5.17 -15.62 21.13
N TYR A 43 6.08 -15.21 20.24
CA TYR A 43 7.12 -14.22 20.49
C TYR A 43 6.59 -12.78 20.38
N GLY A 44 5.63 -12.44 21.24
CA GLY A 44 4.87 -11.19 21.15
C GLY A 44 5.70 -9.90 21.22
N ASP A 45 6.78 -9.87 22.00
CA ASP A 45 7.63 -8.69 22.13
C ASP A 45 8.46 -8.46 20.85
N TYR A 46 9.11 -9.51 20.33
CA TYR A 46 9.81 -9.45 19.04
C TYR A 46 8.86 -9.13 17.88
N PHE A 47 7.64 -9.66 17.90
CA PHE A 47 6.61 -9.27 16.93
C PHE A 47 6.38 -7.75 16.95
N LYS A 48 6.22 -7.13 18.13
CA LYS A 48 5.99 -5.68 18.23
C LYS A 48 7.18 -4.86 17.72
N GLU A 49 8.39 -5.32 17.96
CA GLU A 49 9.62 -4.66 17.46
C GLU A 49 9.69 -4.73 15.94
N VAL A 50 9.56 -5.93 15.35
CA VAL A 50 9.56 -6.11 13.90
C VAL A 50 8.39 -5.39 13.24
N LEU A 51 7.23 -5.34 13.89
CA LEU A 51 6.06 -4.60 13.40
C LEU A 51 6.35 -3.10 13.22
N GLN A 52 7.25 -2.49 14.00
CA GLN A 52 7.65 -1.09 13.76
C GLN A 52 8.35 -0.94 12.41
N ILE A 53 9.17 -1.92 12.01
CA ILE A 53 9.84 -1.94 10.70
C ILE A 53 8.80 -2.12 9.59
N VAL A 54 7.82 -3.01 9.78
CA VAL A 54 6.71 -3.18 8.83
C VAL A 54 5.94 -1.86 8.64
N LYS A 55 5.68 -1.12 9.73
CA LYS A 55 5.01 0.20 9.67
C LYS A 55 5.84 1.23 8.89
N LEU A 56 7.15 1.24 9.08
CA LEU A 56 8.06 2.12 8.35
C LEU A 56 8.01 1.81 6.85
N LEU A 57 8.17 0.53 6.48
CA LEU A 57 8.12 0.09 5.08
C LEU A 57 6.75 0.34 4.44
N ALA A 58 5.66 0.17 5.18
CA ALA A 58 4.31 0.54 4.72
C ALA A 58 4.18 2.05 4.46
N GLY A 59 4.82 2.88 5.29
CA GLY A 59 4.91 4.33 5.09
C GLY A 59 5.67 4.69 3.81
N ASP A 60 6.81 4.05 3.57
CA ASP A 60 7.59 4.25 2.35
C ASP A 60 6.81 3.83 1.10
N LEU A 61 6.15 2.66 1.14
CA LEU A 61 5.24 2.22 0.08
C LEU A 61 4.10 3.21 -0.15
N ALA A 62 3.52 3.73 0.93
CA ALA A 62 2.46 4.73 0.82
C ALA A 62 2.96 6.02 0.16
N ILE A 63 4.19 6.47 0.45
CA ILE A 63 4.80 7.63 -0.21
C ILE A 63 4.93 7.38 -1.71
N TYR A 64 5.44 6.22 -2.12
CA TYR A 64 5.58 5.87 -3.54
C TYR A 64 4.23 5.81 -4.27
N LEU A 65 3.19 5.30 -3.61
CA LEU A 65 1.84 5.17 -4.18
C LEU A 65 1.00 6.43 -4.06
N THR A 66 1.39 7.40 -3.22
CA THR A 66 0.60 8.60 -2.98
C THR A 66 0.42 9.40 -4.26
N THR A 67 -0.78 9.94 -4.41
CA THR A 67 -1.12 10.86 -5.50
C THR A 67 -1.49 12.21 -4.92
N ASN A 68 -1.54 13.25 -5.75
CA ASN A 68 -2.09 14.57 -5.36
C ASN A 68 -3.63 14.55 -5.16
N LYS A 69 -4.21 13.38 -4.85
CA LYS A 69 -5.63 13.18 -4.59
C LYS A 69 -5.83 12.82 -3.13
N TYR A 70 -6.82 13.45 -2.52
CA TYR A 70 -7.27 13.12 -1.18
C TYR A 70 -8.69 12.56 -1.24
N ILE A 71 -8.93 11.47 -0.52
CA ILE A 71 -10.25 10.86 -0.41
C ILE A 71 -10.73 11.04 1.03
N ASN A 72 -11.65 11.98 1.22
CA ASN A 72 -12.18 12.30 2.54
C ASN A 72 -12.87 11.09 3.17
N GLY A 73 -12.60 10.82 4.44
CA GLY A 73 -13.19 9.71 5.20
C GLY A 73 -12.65 8.32 4.88
N LEU A 74 -11.74 8.18 3.90
CA LEU A 74 -11.21 6.87 3.50
C LEU A 74 -10.46 6.17 4.64
N ALA A 75 -9.56 6.87 5.32
CA ALA A 75 -8.79 6.29 6.44
C ALA A 75 -9.72 5.81 7.57
N THR A 76 -10.76 6.59 7.88
CA THR A 76 -11.78 6.22 8.88
C THR A 76 -12.55 4.98 8.47
N GLU A 77 -13.00 4.87 7.21
CA GLU A 77 -13.68 3.68 6.74
C GLU A 77 -12.76 2.45 6.76
N LEU A 78 -11.53 2.58 6.26
CA LEU A 78 -10.55 1.50 6.28
C LEU A 78 -10.26 1.04 7.71
N SER A 79 -10.09 1.96 8.67
CA SER A 79 -9.83 1.59 10.07
C SER A 79 -10.96 0.78 10.72
N LYS A 80 -12.18 0.93 10.20
CA LYS A 80 -13.38 0.26 10.72
C LYS A 80 -13.64 -1.08 10.04
N TYR A 81 -13.35 -1.18 8.74
CA TYR A 81 -13.79 -2.31 7.92
C TYR A 81 -12.66 -3.16 7.32
N ALA A 82 -11.44 -2.64 7.23
CA ALA A 82 -10.30 -3.40 6.77
C ALA A 82 -9.72 -4.24 7.91
N LYS A 83 -9.40 -5.50 7.62
CA LYS A 83 -8.62 -6.34 8.54
C LYS A 83 -7.17 -5.87 8.60
N LYS A 84 -6.51 -6.15 9.72
CA LYS A 84 -5.05 -5.96 9.78
C LYS A 84 -4.35 -7.02 8.94
N LEU A 85 -3.19 -6.70 8.37
CA LEU A 85 -2.47 -7.63 7.49
C LEU A 85 -2.08 -8.93 8.22
N TRP A 86 -1.79 -8.88 9.52
CA TRP A 86 -1.50 -10.09 10.31
C TRP A 86 -2.76 -10.88 10.74
N GLU A 87 -3.94 -10.52 10.26
CA GLU A 87 -5.23 -11.22 10.51
C GLU A 87 -5.80 -11.83 9.23
N VAL A 88 -5.14 -11.62 8.10
CA VAL A 88 -5.52 -12.15 6.80
C VAL A 88 -4.53 -13.24 6.41
N ASP A 89 -5.08 -14.29 5.81
CA ASP A 89 -4.30 -15.37 5.23
C ASP A 89 -4.01 -14.99 3.78
N PHE A 90 -2.73 -14.81 3.45
CA PHE A 90 -2.28 -14.47 2.10
C PHE A 90 -0.97 -15.18 1.80
N ASP A 91 -0.79 -15.48 0.52
CA ASP A 91 0.48 -15.96 0.00
C ASP A 91 1.43 -14.77 -0.22
N ASP A 92 2.69 -14.91 0.22
CA ASP A 92 3.69 -13.85 0.14
C ASP A 92 3.95 -13.42 -1.32
N TYR A 93 3.94 -14.36 -2.26
CA TYR A 93 4.13 -14.06 -3.68
C TYR A 93 2.93 -13.31 -4.25
N GLU A 94 1.70 -13.67 -3.88
CA GLU A 94 0.49 -12.94 -4.28
C GLU A 94 0.47 -11.49 -3.75
N LEU A 95 0.85 -11.28 -2.48
CA LEU A 95 0.94 -9.93 -1.92
C LEU A 95 2.03 -9.11 -2.61
N LEU A 96 3.20 -9.71 -2.84
CA LEU A 96 4.30 -9.03 -3.53
C LEU A 96 3.90 -8.62 -4.95
N GLN A 97 3.29 -9.54 -5.70
CA GLN A 97 2.83 -9.26 -7.05
C GLN A 97 1.76 -8.17 -7.07
N LEU A 98 0.85 -8.16 -6.10
CA LEU A 98 -0.14 -7.08 -5.97
C LEU A 98 0.53 -5.72 -5.74
N ILE A 99 1.55 -5.65 -4.89
CA ILE A 99 2.30 -4.40 -4.65
C ILE A 99 3.04 -3.97 -5.93
N TYR A 100 3.66 -4.91 -6.65
CA TYR A 100 4.33 -4.62 -7.91
C TYR A 100 3.35 -4.08 -8.96
N ASP A 101 2.18 -4.71 -9.11
CA ASP A 101 1.14 -4.25 -10.02
C ASP A 101 0.68 -2.81 -9.69
N LEU A 102 0.67 -2.43 -8.40
CA LEU A 102 0.34 -1.07 -7.95
C LEU A 102 1.44 -0.06 -8.26
N LEU A 103 2.71 -0.43 -8.09
CA LEU A 103 3.86 0.40 -8.48
C LEU A 103 3.89 0.61 -10.00
N ASP A 104 3.56 -0.43 -10.77
CA ASP A 104 3.41 -0.33 -12.22
C ASP A 104 2.24 0.56 -12.62
N LEU A 105 1.10 0.47 -11.93
CA LEU A 105 -0.03 1.37 -12.14
C LEU A 105 0.38 2.83 -11.87
N LYS A 106 1.18 3.08 -10.82
CA LYS A 106 1.70 4.42 -10.51
C LYS A 106 2.53 4.99 -11.66
N LYS A 107 3.45 4.20 -12.24
CA LYS A 107 4.21 4.60 -13.44
C LYS A 107 3.30 4.92 -14.61
N LYS A 108 2.32 4.06 -14.89
CA LYS A 108 1.32 4.30 -15.96
C LYS A 108 0.52 5.58 -15.72
N VAL A 109 0.19 5.92 -14.48
CA VAL A 109 -0.49 7.18 -14.15
C VAL A 109 0.38 8.38 -14.48
N GLU A 110 1.67 8.33 -14.13
CA GLU A 110 2.63 9.42 -14.43
C GLU A 110 2.85 9.61 -15.94
N LEU A 111 2.79 8.52 -16.70
CA LEU A 111 2.89 8.53 -18.16
C LEU A 111 1.54 8.83 -18.87
N ASN A 112 0.43 8.95 -18.13
CA ASN A 112 -0.94 9.07 -18.66
C ASN A 112 -1.40 7.87 -19.52
N GLU A 113 -0.87 6.68 -19.22
CA GLU A 113 -1.18 5.41 -19.91
C GLU A 113 -2.06 4.48 -19.05
N ALA A 114 -2.42 4.90 -17.83
CA ALA A 114 -3.20 4.08 -16.92
C ALA A 114 -4.65 3.92 -17.39
N ASP A 115 -5.13 2.69 -17.33
CA ASP A 115 -6.49 2.34 -17.70
C ASP A 115 -7.37 2.00 -16.48
N MET A 116 -8.68 2.15 -16.66
CA MET A 116 -9.68 1.92 -15.62
C MET A 116 -9.88 0.43 -15.31
N GLU A 117 -9.59 -0.48 -16.25
CA GLU A 117 -9.82 -1.92 -16.09
C GLU A 117 -8.77 -2.53 -15.16
N THR A 118 -7.49 -2.23 -15.39
CA THR A 118 -6.38 -2.55 -14.50
C THR A 118 -6.67 -2.01 -13.09
N SER A 119 -7.08 -0.75 -12.99
CA SER A 119 -7.41 -0.11 -11.72
C SER A 119 -8.54 -0.83 -10.96
N LYS A 120 -9.61 -1.22 -11.67
CA LYS A 120 -10.71 -2.00 -11.11
C LYS A 120 -10.27 -3.37 -10.60
N ASN A 121 -9.42 -4.06 -11.36
CA ASN A 121 -8.89 -5.37 -11.00
C ASN A 121 -8.03 -5.27 -9.73
N LEU A 122 -7.14 -4.28 -9.64
CA LEU A 122 -6.28 -4.07 -8.47
C LEU A 122 -7.09 -3.65 -7.23
N LEU A 123 -8.08 -2.77 -7.40
CA LEU A 123 -8.99 -2.42 -6.30
C LEU A 123 -9.74 -3.65 -5.77
N SER A 124 -10.17 -4.54 -6.66
CA SER A 124 -10.86 -5.78 -6.27
C SER A 124 -9.94 -6.74 -5.51
N LYS A 125 -8.70 -6.91 -5.96
CA LYS A 125 -7.67 -7.70 -5.24
C LYS A 125 -7.43 -7.13 -3.84
N LEU A 126 -7.25 -5.81 -3.71
CA LEU A 126 -7.01 -5.17 -2.41
C LEU A 126 -8.19 -5.30 -1.44
N VAL A 127 -9.41 -5.08 -1.91
CA VAL A 127 -10.62 -5.23 -1.09
C VAL A 127 -10.80 -6.68 -0.63
N SER A 128 -10.54 -7.64 -1.52
CA SER A 128 -10.55 -9.07 -1.19
C SER A 128 -9.49 -9.42 -0.14
N LEU A 129 -8.23 -9.00 -0.38
CA LEU A 129 -7.12 -9.21 0.54
C LEU A 129 -7.45 -8.71 1.96
N LEU A 130 -8.01 -7.51 2.06
CA LEU A 130 -8.31 -6.88 3.35
C LEU A 130 -9.65 -7.33 3.96
N GLY A 131 -10.38 -8.22 3.28
CA GLY A 131 -11.68 -8.72 3.74
C GLY A 131 -12.75 -7.63 3.87
N ILE A 132 -12.69 -6.59 3.03
CA ILE A 132 -13.61 -5.45 3.09
C ILE A 132 -14.92 -5.82 2.39
N ASP A 133 -16.03 -5.68 3.11
CA ASP A 133 -17.37 -5.77 2.53
C ASP A 133 -17.80 -4.41 1.97
N VAL A 134 -17.65 -4.22 0.66
CA VAL A 134 -17.90 -2.94 -0.04
C VAL A 134 -19.32 -2.43 0.19
N GLU A 135 -20.30 -3.30 0.34
CA GLU A 135 -21.70 -2.89 0.53
C GLU A 135 -21.94 -2.17 1.88
N LYS A 136 -21.04 -2.36 2.85
CA LYS A 136 -21.09 -1.69 4.17
C LYS A 136 -20.33 -0.36 4.21
N THR A 137 -19.77 0.07 3.07
CA THR A 137 -18.88 1.23 2.95
C THR A 137 -19.48 2.26 2.02
N ASN A 138 -19.32 3.55 2.32
CA ASN A 138 -19.83 4.62 1.45
C ASN A 138 -18.71 5.17 0.57
N VAL A 139 -17.55 5.45 1.17
CA VAL A 139 -16.37 5.99 0.47
C VAL A 139 -15.77 4.94 -0.45
N ILE A 140 -15.50 3.73 0.07
CA ILE A 140 -14.88 2.66 -0.73
C ILE A 140 -15.79 2.23 -1.89
N LYS A 141 -17.11 2.12 -1.65
CA LYS A 141 -18.11 1.90 -2.72
C LYS A 141 -18.08 2.98 -3.81
N GLY A 142 -17.87 4.24 -3.42
CA GLY A 142 -17.68 5.34 -4.37
C GLY A 142 -16.48 5.14 -5.30
N ILE A 143 -15.35 4.68 -4.76
CA ILE A 143 -14.15 4.33 -5.55
C ILE A 143 -14.44 3.13 -6.44
N PHE A 144 -15.15 2.12 -5.94
CA PHE A 144 -15.51 0.93 -6.71
C PHE A 144 -16.40 1.23 -7.93
N ASN A 145 -17.32 2.18 -7.79
CA ASN A 145 -18.20 2.63 -8.87
C ASN A 145 -17.46 3.46 -9.94
N ASN A 146 -16.36 4.12 -9.58
CA ASN A 146 -15.54 4.90 -10.48
C ASN A 146 -14.04 4.70 -10.15
N PRO A 147 -13.45 3.55 -10.55
CA PRO A 147 -12.12 3.12 -10.11
C PRO A 147 -11.02 3.85 -10.89
N ARG A 148 -10.97 5.17 -10.75
CA ARG A 148 -9.91 6.00 -11.32
C ARG A 148 -8.55 5.55 -10.80
N PRO A 149 -7.54 5.39 -11.66
CA PRO A 149 -6.20 4.95 -11.25
C PRO A 149 -5.65 5.68 -10.03
N GLU A 150 -5.78 7.01 -9.99
CA GLU A 150 -5.25 7.83 -8.91
C GLU A 150 -5.98 7.59 -7.58
N LEU A 151 -7.28 7.30 -7.64
CA LEU A 151 -8.08 6.96 -6.45
C LEU A 151 -7.75 5.57 -5.93
N VAL A 152 -7.47 4.61 -6.83
CA VAL A 152 -7.05 3.25 -6.44
C VAL A 152 -5.66 3.27 -5.81
N LEU A 153 -4.72 4.05 -6.35
CA LEU A 153 -3.41 4.25 -5.74
C LEU A 153 -3.52 4.91 -4.36
N GLN A 154 -4.36 5.96 -4.23
CA GLN A 154 -4.61 6.58 -2.93
C GLN A 154 -5.28 5.63 -1.94
N PHE A 155 -6.20 4.79 -2.42
CA PHE A 155 -6.81 3.70 -1.65
C PHE A 155 -5.74 2.74 -1.13
N ALA A 156 -4.87 2.23 -2.01
CA ALA A 156 -3.82 1.30 -1.66
C ALA A 156 -2.84 1.89 -0.63
N ALA A 157 -2.36 3.10 -0.87
CA ALA A 157 -1.46 3.82 0.04
C ALA A 157 -2.07 3.92 1.45
N THR A 158 -3.33 4.37 1.53
CA THR A 158 -4.04 4.51 2.81
C THR A 158 -4.27 3.14 3.46
N ALA A 159 -4.63 2.13 2.67
CA ALA A 159 -4.92 0.80 3.15
C ALA A 159 -3.69 0.12 3.74
N PHE A 160 -2.52 0.20 3.10
CA PHE A 160 -1.29 -0.37 3.68
C PHE A 160 -1.00 0.22 5.05
N VAL A 161 -1.04 1.56 5.20
CA VAL A 161 -0.78 2.23 6.48
C VAL A 161 -1.80 1.85 7.55
N VAL A 162 -3.09 1.82 7.21
CA VAL A 162 -4.15 1.47 8.17
C VAL A 162 -4.05 0.00 8.60
N SER A 163 -3.85 -0.91 7.65
CA SER A 163 -3.86 -2.35 7.87
C SER A 163 -2.63 -2.86 8.61
N VAL A 164 -1.56 -2.07 8.70
CA VAL A 164 -0.42 -2.34 9.61
C VAL A 164 -0.57 -1.68 10.98
N GLY A 165 -1.71 -1.03 11.27
CA GLY A 165 -1.93 -0.30 12.53
C GLY A 165 -1.12 1.00 12.63
N GLY A 166 -0.81 1.63 11.50
CA GLY A 166 -0.16 2.95 11.44
C GLY A 166 -1.12 4.10 11.75
N LEU A 167 -2.41 3.93 11.46
CA LEU A 167 -3.49 4.86 11.81
C LEU A 167 -4.46 4.21 12.80
N ASP A 168 -3.94 3.62 13.86
CA ASP A 168 -4.78 3.40 15.04
C ASP A 168 -4.85 4.75 15.75
N GLY A 169 -6.00 5.41 15.64
CA GLY A 169 -6.38 6.46 16.55
C GLY A 169 -6.51 5.87 17.95
N ASP A 170 -5.39 5.51 18.57
CA ASP A 170 -5.35 5.35 20.01
C ASP A 170 -5.77 6.70 20.57
N LYS A 171 -6.95 6.73 21.20
CA LYS A 171 -7.11 6.91 22.66
C LYS A 171 -6.21 7.94 23.36
N PHE A 172 -5.60 8.88 22.65
CA PHE A 172 -4.82 10.01 23.15
C PHE A 172 -5.62 11.32 23.14
N LEU A 173 -6.88 11.28 22.70
CA LEU A 173 -7.87 12.33 22.96
C LEU A 173 -8.88 11.81 23.99
N LYS A 174 -8.38 11.53 25.20
CA LYS A 174 -9.15 11.76 26.41
C LYS A 174 -8.41 12.85 27.16
N ASP A 175 -8.94 14.07 27.04
CA ASP A 175 -9.33 14.93 28.16
C ASP A 175 -10.37 15.93 27.64
#